data_AF-A0AA86QJ66-F1
#
_entry.id   AF-A0AA86QJ66-F1
#
_cell.length_a   1.000
_cell.length_b   1.000
_cell.length_c   1.000
_cell.angle_alpha   90.00
_cell.angle_beta   90.00
_cell.angle_gamma   90.00
#
_symmetry.space_group_name_H-M   'P 1'
#
loop_
_entity.id
_entity.type
_entity.pdbx_description
1 polymer ?
#
loop_
_entity_poly.entity_id
_entity_poly.type
_entity_poly.pdbx_seq_one_letter_code
_entity_poly.pdbx_strand_id
1 'polypeptide(L)'
;MNFHPCQPFSTSRTTQYWTDYEEQLFQTLFKQYQRKFKKYVPYFNRTYDQIRSHYYNMLKKQKRQSQQRNKSVLQIKELIEKIVNTGEVDELSFADQFG
;
A
#
# COMPACT_ATOMS: atom_id res chain seq x y z
N MET A 1 29.58 -49.50 2.95
CA MET A 1 28.25 -48.89 2.74
C MET A 1 28.36 -47.42 3.12
N ASN A 2 28.43 -46.51 2.14
CA ASN A 2 28.59 -45.08 2.39
C ASN A 2 27.21 -44.41 2.36
N PHE A 3 26.70 -44.05 3.53
CA PHE A 3 25.54 -43.16 3.67
C PHE A 3 26.02 -41.72 3.48
N HIS A 4 25.61 -41.09 2.38
CA HIS A 4 25.70 -39.63 2.27
C HIS A 4 24.46 -39.01 2.95
N PRO A 5 24.64 -38.01 3.84
CA PRO A 5 23.55 -37.37 4.54
C PRO A 5 22.66 -36.59 3.57
N CYS A 6 21.34 -36.68 3.79
CA CYS A 6 20.35 -35.87 3.12
C CYS A 6 20.77 -34.39 3.15
N GLN A 7 20.90 -33.77 1.98
CA GLN A 7 21.01 -32.32 1.87
C GLN A 7 19.87 -31.68 2.67
N PRO A 8 20.14 -30.66 3.52
CA PRO A 8 19.06 -29.87 4.07
C PRO A 8 18.38 -29.15 2.91
N PHE A 9 17.11 -29.48 2.64
CA PHE A 9 16.23 -28.55 1.96
C PHE A 9 16.14 -27.32 2.86
N SER A 10 16.95 -26.31 2.56
CA SER A 10 16.79 -24.97 3.12
C SER A 10 15.45 -24.45 2.62
N THR A 11 14.36 -24.77 3.33
CA THR A 11 13.08 -24.06 3.21
C THR A 11 13.25 -22.69 3.84
N SER A 12 14.17 -21.89 3.30
CA SER A 12 14.18 -20.46 3.55
C SER A 12 12.94 -19.94 2.87
N ARG A 13 11.87 -19.78 3.65
CA ARG A 13 10.74 -18.93 3.31
C ARG A 13 11.29 -17.49 3.28
N THR A 14 12.11 -17.18 2.28
CA THR A 14 12.53 -15.83 2.00
C THR A 14 11.27 -15.11 1.56
N THR A 15 10.66 -14.40 2.51
CA THR A 15 9.62 -13.41 2.21
C THR A 15 10.31 -12.38 1.34
N GLN A 16 10.28 -12.58 0.02
CA GLN A 16 10.96 -11.72 -0.93
C GLN A 16 10.24 -10.37 -0.92
N TYR A 17 10.77 -9.42 -0.15
CA TYR A 17 10.28 -8.05 -0.11
C TYR A 17 10.39 -7.42 -1.50
N TRP A 18 9.43 -6.56 -1.85
CA TRP A 18 9.48 -5.79 -3.09
C TRP A 18 10.55 -4.73 -2.94
N THR A 19 11.49 -4.68 -3.89
CA THR A 19 12.48 -3.60 -3.93
C THR A 19 11.85 -2.33 -4.46
N ASP A 20 12.42 -1.16 -4.14
CA ASP A 20 11.93 0.13 -4.66
C ASP A 20 11.89 0.15 -6.20
N TYR A 21 12.87 -0.50 -6.84
CA TYR A 21 12.91 -0.64 -8.30
C TYR A 21 11.74 -1.48 -8.83
N GLU A 22 11.49 -2.65 -8.24
CA GLU A 22 10.36 -3.50 -8.64
C GLU A 22 9.02 -2.78 -8.40
N GLU A 23 8.91 -2.00 -7.32
CA GLU A 23 7.70 -1.25 -7.00
C GLU A 23 7.47 -0.10 -8.00
N GLN A 24 8.51 0.65 -8.37
CA GLN A 24 8.42 1.68 -9.40
C GLN A 24 8.09 1.10 -10.78
N LEU A 25 8.72 -0.01 -11.14
CA LEU A 25 8.45 -0.72 -12.40
C LEU A 25 7.00 -1.22 -12.43
N PHE A 26 6.54 -1.81 -11.32
CA PHE A 26 5.16 -2.25 -11.15
C PHE A 26 4.18 -1.09 -11.30
N GLN A 27 4.39 0.02 -10.60
CA GLN A 27 3.51 1.19 -10.68
C GLN A 27 3.47 1.79 -12.09
N THR A 28 4.61 1.87 -12.77
CA THR A 28 4.71 2.41 -14.14
C THR A 28 3.94 1.55 -15.13
N LEU A 29 4.21 0.24 -15.13
CA LEU A 29 3.55 -0.72 -16.02
C LEU A 29 2.07 -0.85 -15.69
N PHE A 30 1.71 -0.78 -14.41
CA PHE A 30 0.32 -0.82 -13.97
C PHE A 30 -0.44 0.40 -14.48
N LYS A 31 0.08 1.62 -14.29
CA LYS A 31 -0.57 2.86 -14.73
C LYS A 31 -0.81 2.88 -16.24
N GLN A 32 0.14 2.39 -17.02
CA GLN A 32 0.09 2.44 -18.48
C GLN A 32 -0.69 1.26 -19.09
N TYR A 33 -0.71 0.09 -18.44
CA TYR A 33 -1.20 -1.14 -19.04
C TYR A 33 -2.13 -1.96 -18.14
N GLN A 34 -2.93 -1.33 -17.26
CA GLN A 34 -3.86 -2.02 -16.33
C GLN A 34 -4.57 -3.26 -16.93
N ARG A 35 -5.09 -3.15 -18.17
CA ARG A 35 -5.80 -4.24 -18.87
C ARG A 35 -4.89 -5.30 -19.49
N LYS A 36 -3.64 -4.99 -19.80
CA LYS A 36 -2.64 -5.88 -20.43
C LYS A 36 -1.47 -6.25 -19.50
N PHE A 37 -1.62 -5.98 -18.20
CA PHE A 37 -0.57 -6.17 -17.21
C PHE A 37 -0.01 -7.61 -17.17
N LYS A 38 -0.86 -8.61 -17.48
CA LYS A 38 -0.44 -10.03 -17.59
C LYS A 38 0.70 -10.25 -18.60
N LYS A 39 0.81 -9.42 -19.64
CA LYS A 39 1.91 -9.49 -20.63
C LYS A 39 3.26 -9.08 -20.04
N TYR A 40 3.25 -8.31 -18.95
CA TYR A 40 4.46 -7.77 -18.34
C TYR A 40 4.94 -8.55 -17.10
N VAL A 41 4.22 -9.60 -16.73
CA VAL A 41 4.61 -10.54 -15.67
C VAL A 41 6.02 -11.11 -15.86
N PRO A 42 6.49 -11.46 -17.08
CA PRO A 42 7.84 -12.00 -17.28
C PRO A 42 8.98 -11.02 -16.95
N TYR A 43 8.70 -9.71 -16.86
CA TYR A 43 9.73 -8.71 -16.51
C TYR A 43 10.00 -8.64 -15.00
N PHE A 44 9.20 -9.32 -14.20
CA PHE A 44 9.44 -9.47 -12.77
C PHE A 44 10.07 -10.83 -12.52
N ASN A 45 11.10 -10.87 -11.65
CA ASN A 45 11.64 -12.14 -11.14
C ASN A 45 10.72 -12.71 -10.04
N ARG A 46 9.41 -12.78 -10.34
CA ARG A 46 8.33 -13.15 -9.41
C ARG A 46 7.27 -13.96 -10.14
N THR A 47 6.62 -14.85 -9.40
CA THR A 47 5.48 -15.62 -9.92
C THR A 47 4.26 -14.74 -10.14
N TYR A 48 3.38 -15.16 -11.05
CA TYR A 48 2.12 -14.46 -11.31
C TYR A 48 1.30 -14.25 -10.03
N ASP A 49 1.23 -15.25 -9.14
CA ASP A 49 0.51 -15.16 -7.88
C ASP A 49 1.13 -14.15 -6.90
N GLN A 50 2.45 -14.05 -6.82
CA GLN A 50 3.11 -13.02 -6.00
C GLN A 50 2.78 -11.62 -6.50
N ILE A 51 2.83 -11.42 -7.82
CA ILE A 51 2.50 -10.14 -8.45
C ILE A 51 1.01 -9.81 -8.27
N ARG A 52 0.13 -10.79 -8.45
CA ARG A 52 -1.32 -10.64 -8.24
C ARG A 52 -1.65 -10.32 -6.77
N SER A 53 -0.99 -10.98 -5.82
CA SER A 53 -1.16 -10.71 -4.39
C SER A 53 -0.68 -9.29 -4.03
N HIS A 54 0.48 -8.88 -4.54
CA HIS A 54 0.99 -7.51 -4.36
C HIS A 54 0.00 -6.47 -4.91
N TYR A 55 -0.55 -6.73 -6.09
CA TYR A 55 -1.57 -5.88 -6.71
C TYR A 55 -2.80 -5.67 -5.81
N TYR A 56 -3.40 -6.75 -5.29
CA TYR A 56 -4.57 -6.65 -4.43
C TYR A 56 -4.26 -5.92 -3.11
N ASN A 57 -3.08 -6.15 -2.53
CA ASN A 57 -2.65 -5.45 -1.32
C ASN A 57 -2.49 -3.95 -1.58
N MET A 58 -1.92 -3.56 -2.72
CA MET A 58 -1.78 -2.16 -3.12
C MET A 58 -3.15 -1.49 -3.29
N LEU A 59 -4.09 -2.12 -4.00
CA LEU A 59 -5.46 -1.62 -4.14
C LEU A 59 -6.17 -1.46 -2.78
N LYS A 60 -6.01 -2.43 -1.88
CA LYS A 60 -6.58 -2.39 -0.54
C LYS A 60 -6.00 -1.22 0.27
N LYS A 61 -4.69 -0.96 0.16
CA LYS A 61 -4.01 0.18 0.80
C LYS A 61 -4.56 1.51 0.25
N GLN A 62 -4.69 1.65 -1.07
CA GLN A 62 -5.27 2.85 -1.68
C GLN A 62 -6.72 3.09 -1.24
N LYS A 63 -7.55 2.04 -1.18
CA LYS A 63 -8.94 2.15 -0.71
C LYS A 63 -9.00 2.64 0.74
N ARG A 64 -8.17 2.08 1.63
CA ARG A 64 -8.08 2.51 3.04
C ARG A 64 -7.65 3.97 3.18
N GLN A 65 -6.64 4.38 2.42
CA GLN A 65 -6.18 5.77 2.42
C GLN A 65 -7.27 6.72 1.92
N SER A 66 -8.00 6.36 0.87
CA SER A 66 -9.13 7.16 0.38
C SER A 66 -10.25 7.26 1.42
N GLN A 67 -10.58 6.17 2.12
CA GLN A 67 -11.56 6.19 3.21
C GLN A 67 -11.11 7.10 4.37
N GLN A 68 -9.83 7.05 4.74
CA GLN A 68 -9.27 7.91 5.79
C GLN A 68 -9.31 9.39 5.39
N ARG A 69 -8.95 9.72 4.13
CA ARG A 69 -9.08 11.09 3.59
C ARG A 69 -10.53 11.57 3.58
N ASN A 70 -11.48 10.72 3.23
CA ASN A 70 -12.90 11.10 3.27
C ASN A 70 -13.37 11.37 4.70
N LYS A 71 -12.91 10.59 5.68
CA LYS A 71 -13.20 10.84 7.10
C LYS A 71 -12.61 12.17 7.56
N SER A 72 -11.35 12.48 7.22
CA SER A 72 -10.75 13.76 7.59
C SER A 72 -11.44 14.95 6.92
N VAL A 73 -11.86 14.81 5.66
CA VAL A 73 -12.64 15.85 4.96
C VAL A 73 -13.99 16.09 5.64
N LEU A 74 -14.66 15.04 6.11
CA LEU A 74 -15.92 15.16 6.86
C LEU A 74 -15.70 15.92 8.17
N GLN A 75 -14.65 15.55 8.93
CA GLN A 75 -14.31 16.21 10.19
C GLN A 75 -13.96 17.70 10.01
N ILE A 76 -13.26 18.05 8.93
CA ILE A 76 -12.96 19.44 8.58
C ILE A 76 -14.24 20.21 8.26
N LYS A 77 -15.18 19.61 7.51
CA LYS A 77 -16.48 20.23 7.22
C LYS A 77 -17.28 20.48 8.50
N GLU A 78 -17.37 19.50 9.38
CA GLU A 78 -18.05 19.63 10.67
C GLU A 78 -17.41 20.73 11.55
N LEU A 79 -16.08 20.85 11.52
CA LEU A 79 -15.38 21.92 12.24
C LEU A 79 -15.68 23.31 11.66
N ILE A 80 -15.69 23.45 10.34
CA ILE A 80 -16.05 24.70 9.67
C ILE A 80 -17.50 25.07 9.98
N GLU A 81 -18.43 24.12 9.92
CA GLU A 81 -19.84 24.36 10.28
C GLU A 81 -20.01 24.79 11.73
N LYS A 82 -19.21 24.24 12.66
CA LYS A 82 -19.20 24.72 14.06
C LYS A 82 -18.72 26.17 14.14
N ILE A 83 -17.56 26.50 13.57
CA ILE A 83 -16.99 27.86 13.59
C ILE A 83 -17.98 28.89 13.02
N VAL A 84 -18.62 28.57 11.90
CA VAL A 84 -19.61 29.46 11.26
C VAL A 84 -20.85 29.66 12.14
N ASN A 85 -21.32 28.62 12.84
CA ASN A 85 -22.53 28.70 13.65
C ASN A 85 -22.30 29.30 15.06
N THR A 86 -21.12 29.10 15.66
CA THR A 86 -20.84 29.58 17.03
C THR A 86 -20.05 30.89 17.07
N GLY A 87 -19.36 31.30 15.99
CA GLY A 87 -18.53 32.50 15.96
C GLY A 87 -17.28 32.45 16.86
N GLU A 88 -17.09 31.38 17.64
CA GLU A 88 -15.89 31.12 18.44
C GLU A 88 -14.86 30.35 17.61
N VAL A 89 -13.78 31.04 17.24
CA VAL A 89 -12.52 30.41 16.83
C VAL A 89 -11.76 30.14 18.13
N ASP A 90 -11.90 28.96 18.69
CA ASP A 90 -11.07 28.52 19.81
C ASP A 90 -9.66 28.18 19.26
N GLU A 91 -8.80 29.20 19.15
CA GLU A 91 -7.42 29.11 18.65
C GLU A 91 -6.53 28.15 19.47
N LEU A 92 -6.99 27.70 20.64
CA LEU A 92 -6.18 26.97 21.62
C LEU A 92 -6.21 25.43 21.48
N SER A 93 -7.10 24.84 20.68
CA SER A 93 -7.14 23.37 20.52
C SER A 93 -6.41 22.83 19.28
N PHE A 94 -5.96 23.69 18.36
CA PHE A 94 -5.34 23.24 17.12
C PHE A 94 -3.85 22.88 17.27
N ALA A 95 -3.15 23.53 18.21
CA ALA A 95 -1.71 23.35 18.42
C ALA A 95 -1.35 22.05 19.16
N ASP A 96 -2.24 21.53 20.02
CA ASP A 96 -1.98 20.36 20.85
C ASP A 96 -2.22 19.01 20.17
N GLN A 97 -2.87 18.97 18.99
CA GLN A 97 -3.32 17.72 18.37
C GLN A 97 -2.40 17.18 17.24
N PHE A 98 -1.37 17.94 16.86
CA PHE A 98 -0.40 17.58 15.81
C PHE A 98 1.07 17.64 16.27
N GLY A 99 1.32 17.52 17.57
CA GLY A 99 2.65 17.30 18.15
C GLY A 99 3.16 15.87 17.98
#